data_AF-A0A0F9JY06-F1
#
_entry.id   AF-A0A0F9JY06-F1
#
_cell.length_a   1.000
_cell.length_b   1.000
_cell.length_c   1.000
_cell.angle_alpha   90.00
_cell.angle_beta   90.00
_cell.angle_gamma   90.00
#
_symmetry.space_group_name_H-M   'P 1'
#
loop_
_entity.id
_entity.type
_entity.pdbx_description
1 polymer ?
#
loop_
_entity_poly.entity_id
_entity_poly.type
_entity_poly.pdbx_seq_one_letter_code
_entity_poly.pdbx_strand_id
1 'polypeptide(L)' 'MKNIIKIGNKHNIDDFISKVKGKKPLFICVLGNTETAKISGISAAGANPKITDYTPAADVEYLYFGKCKCIDGVP' A
#
# COMPACT_ATOMS: atom_id res chain seq x y z
N MET A 1 -6.55 14.04 15.40
CA MET A 1 -7.32 13.11 14.55
C MET A 1 -8.71 13.70 14.34
N LYS A 2 -8.91 14.53 13.33
CA LYS A 2 -10.22 15.19 13.09
C LYS A 2 -11.02 14.55 11.93
N ASN A 3 -10.45 13.56 11.22
CA ASN A 3 -11.06 12.95 10.03
C ASN A 3 -11.13 11.42 10.17
N ILE A 4 -11.80 10.90 11.22
CA ILE A 4 -12.04 9.45 11.35
C ILE A 4 -13.53 9.18 11.14
N ILE A 5 -13.84 8.45 10.07
CA ILE A 5 -15.18 7.93 9.81
C ILE A 5 -15.26 6.53 10.44
N LYS A 6 -16.23 6.31 11.34
CA LYS A 6 -16.43 5.02 12.02
C LYS A 6 -17.55 4.25 11.33
N ILE A 7 -17.24 3.11 10.71
CA ILE A 7 -18.21 2.25 10.02
C ILE A 7 -18.19 0.86 10.69
N GLY A 8 -19.34 0.39 11.17
CA GLY A 8 -19.48 -0.91 11.85
C GLY A 8 -19.62 -0.81 13.38
N ASN A 9 -19.10 -1.80 14.11
CA ASN A 9 -19.22 -1.86 15.57
C ASN A 9 -18.39 -0.76 16.25
N LYS A 10 -19.08 0.24 16.80
CA LYS A 10 -18.48 1.44 17.40
C LYS A 10 -17.61 1.12 18.62
N HIS A 11 -17.99 0.15 19.44
CA HIS A 11 -17.23 -0.25 20.63
C HIS A 11 -15.84 -0.76 20.23
N ASN A 12 -15.78 -1.69 19.27
CA ASN A 12 -14.50 -2.25 18.81
C ASN A 12 -13.61 -1.19 18.15
N ILE A 13 -14.21 -0.23 17.44
CA ILE A 13 -13.48 0.87 16.81
C ILE A 13 -12.85 1.78 17.87
N ASP A 14 -13.61 2.13 18.91
CA ASP A 14 -13.13 2.98 19.99
C ASP A 14 -12.04 2.29 20.82
N ASP A 15 -12.20 0.99 21.09
CA ASP A 15 -11.17 0.17 21.71
C ASP A 15 -9.88 0.15 20.88
N PHE A 16 -9.97 -0.04 19.55
CA PHE A 16 -8.79 -0.03 18.68
C PHE A 16 -8.12 1.35 18.66
N ILE A 17 -8.90 2.43 18.48
CA ILE A 17 -8.38 3.80 18.46
C ILE A 17 -7.67 4.12 19.77
N SER A 18 -8.24 3.76 20.92
CA SER A 18 -7.62 3.98 22.22
C SER A 18 -6.27 3.30 22.36
N LYS A 19 -6.10 2.10 21.76
CA LYS A 19 -4.85 1.32 21.80
C LYS A 19 -3.75 1.88 20.92
N VAL A 20 -4.06 2.63 19.85
CA VAL A 20 -3.06 3.14 18.88
C VAL A 20 -2.82 4.64 18.99
N LYS A 21 -3.79 5.40 19.52
CA LYS A 21 -3.70 6.85 19.65
C LYS A 21 -2.49 7.26 20.50
N GLY A 22 -1.70 8.21 19.99
CA GLY A 22 -0.54 8.76 20.69
C GLY A 22 0.72 7.88 20.65
N LYS A 23 0.67 6.69 20.06
CA LYS A 23 1.85 5.84 19.88
C LYS A 23 2.67 6.27 18.67
N LYS A 24 3.98 5.99 18.71
CA LYS A 24 4.87 6.13 17.56
C LYS A 24 4.78 4.86 16.70
N PRO A 25 4.23 4.92 15.48
CA PRO A 25 4.13 3.75 14.63
C PRO A 25 5.49 3.38 14.02
N LEU A 26 5.67 2.10 13.74
CA LEU A 26 6.64 1.60 12.77
C LEU A 26 5.87 1.21 11.51
N PHE A 27 6.20 1.83 10.38
CA PHE A 27 5.66 1.44 9.08
C PHE A 27 6.54 0.34 8.48
N ILE A 28 5.91 -0.74 8.00
CA ILE A 28 6.57 -1.85 7.32
C ILE A 28 5.82 -2.07 6.01
N CYS A 29 6.53 -2.01 4.90
CA CYS A 29 6.02 -2.36 3.57
C CYS A 29 6.77 -3.61 3.10
N VAL A 30 6.03 -4.69 2.87
CA VAL A 30 6.58 -5.96 2.37
C VAL A 30 6.30 -6.03 0.88
N LEU A 31 7.34 -6.17 0.08
CA LEU A 31 7.23 -6.25 -1.37
C LEU A 31 7.12 -7.71 -1.80
N GLY A 32 6.32 -7.97 -2.84
CA GLY A 32 6.20 -9.30 -3.41
C GLY A 32 5.60 -9.27 -4.80
N ASN A 33 6.06 -10.19 -5.64
CA ASN A 33 5.55 -10.45 -6.97
C ASN A 33 5.13 -11.92 -7.06
N THR A 34 4.22 -12.23 -7.98
CA THR A 34 3.78 -13.61 -8.22
C THR A 34 3.65 -13.84 -9.72
N GLU A 35 3.94 -15.07 -10.17
CA GLU A 35 3.69 -15.45 -11.56
C GLU A 35 2.20 -15.40 -11.91
N THR A 36 1.32 -15.62 -10.93
CA THR A 36 -0.14 -15.48 -11.10
C THR A 36 -0.54 -14.06 -11.50
N ALA A 37 0.12 -13.03 -10.95
CA ALA A 37 -0.18 -11.64 -11.28
C ALA A 37 0.20 -11.26 -12.72
N LYS A 38 1.04 -12.05 -13.40
CA LYS A 38 1.44 -11.84 -14.79
C LYS A 38 0.42 -12.38 -15.80
N ILE A 39 -0.54 -13.17 -15.36
CA ILE A 39 -1.61 -13.71 -16.22
C ILE A 39 -2.49 -12.55 -16.68
N SER A 40 -2.64 -12.40 -18.00
CA SER A 40 -3.43 -11.32 -18.61
C SER A 40 -4.85 -11.27 -18.05
N GLY A 41 -5.28 -10.09 -17.61
CA GLY A 41 -6.62 -9.87 -17.05
C GLY A 41 -6.79 -10.25 -15.57
N ILE A 42 -5.77 -10.79 -14.90
CA ILE A 42 -5.85 -11.15 -13.46
C ILE A 42 -5.46 -9.98 -12.56
N SER A 43 -4.37 -9.28 -12.90
CA SER A 43 -3.87 -8.15 -12.11
C SER A 43 -4.13 -6.82 -12.81
N ALA A 44 -4.55 -5.82 -12.03
CA ALA A 44 -4.57 -4.42 -12.45
C ALA A 44 -3.32 -3.65 -11.99
N ALA A 45 -2.37 -4.31 -11.33
CA ALA A 45 -1.14 -3.70 -10.85
C ALA A 45 -0.10 -3.60 -11.97
N GLY A 46 0.26 -2.35 -12.31
CA GLY A 46 1.12 -2.02 -13.44
C GLY A 46 0.37 -2.01 -14.77
N ALA A 47 0.65 -1.02 -15.62
CA ALA A 47 -0.06 -0.81 -16.89
C ALA A 47 0.02 -1.98 -17.89
N ASN A 48 0.98 -2.89 -17.72
CA ASN A 48 1.06 -4.16 -18.43
C ASN A 48 1.87 -5.19 -17.60
N PRO A 49 1.81 -6.50 -17.94
CA PRO A 49 2.49 -7.55 -17.18
C PRO A 49 4.01 -7.37 -17.01
N LYS A 50 4.69 -6.62 -17.89
CA LYS A 50 6.14 -6.34 -17.75
C LYS A 50 6.43 -5.25 -16.71
N ILE A 51 5.47 -4.37 -16.43
CA ILE A 51 5.59 -3.31 -15.41
C ILE A 51 5.15 -3.84 -14.04
N THR A 52 4.28 -4.86 -14.00
CA THR A 52 3.82 -5.52 -12.76
C THR A 52 4.99 -5.97 -11.86
N ASP A 53 6.12 -6.38 -12.44
CA ASP A 53 7.31 -6.76 -11.66
C ASP A 53 7.95 -5.59 -10.92
N TYR A 54 7.79 -4.37 -11.43
CA TYR A 54 8.36 -3.15 -10.85
C TYR A 54 7.39 -2.39 -9.95
N THR A 55 6.08 -2.64 -10.04
CA THR A 55 5.06 -1.95 -9.25
C THR A 55 5.36 -1.94 -7.74
N PRO A 56 5.67 -3.08 -7.07
CA PRO A 56 5.95 -3.06 -5.64
C PRO A 56 7.18 -2.21 -5.26
N ALA A 57 8.23 -2.26 -6.08
CA ALA A 57 9.44 -1.45 -5.87
C ALA A 57 9.15 0.04 -6.06
N ALA A 58 8.46 0.40 -7.12
CA ALA A 58 8.06 1.77 -7.42
C ALA A 58 7.16 2.37 -6.32
N ASP A 59 6.23 1.59 -5.75
CA ASP A 59 5.39 2.02 -4.63
C ASP A 59 6.23 2.43 -3.41
N VAL A 60 7.19 1.61 -2.99
CA VAL A 60 8.04 1.95 -1.83
C VAL A 60 9.04 3.06 -2.16
N GLU A 61 9.54 3.11 -3.40
CA GLU A 61 10.40 4.21 -3.87
C GLU A 61 9.66 5.54 -3.79
N TYR A 62 8.39 5.59 -4.21
CA TYR A 62 7.58 6.78 -4.09
C TYR A 62 7.34 7.16 -2.62
N LEU A 63 6.98 6.21 -1.76
CA LEU A 63 6.77 6.47 -0.33
C LEU A 63 8.04 6.98 0.37
N TYR A 64 9.22 6.49 -0.01
CA TYR A 64 10.48 6.79 0.66
C TYR A 64 11.24 7.98 0.04
N PHE A 65 11.28 8.08 -1.29
CA PHE A 65 12.02 9.12 -2.02
C PHE A 65 11.14 10.22 -2.60
N GLY A 66 9.80 10.09 -2.57
CA GLY A 66 8.88 11.01 -3.22
C GLY A 66 8.82 10.90 -4.75
N LYS A 67 9.49 9.89 -5.33
CA LYS A 67 9.48 9.57 -6.76
C LYS A 67 9.89 8.12 -7.01
N CYS A 68 9.41 7.54 -8.11
CA CYS A 68 9.88 6.25 -8.60
C CYS A 68 11.28 6.39 -9.22
N LYS A 69 12.12 5.37 -9.07
CA LYS A 69 13.47 5.28 -9.62
C LYS A 69 13.61 4.13 -10.60
N CYS A 70 12.87 3.04 -10.40
CA CYS A 70 12.91 1.88 -11.29
C CYS A 70 12.03 2.02 -12.53
N ILE A 71 11.05 2.93 -12.52
CA ILE A 71 10.18 3.28 -13.65
C ILE A 71 9.94 4.80 -13.68
N ASP A 72 9.52 5.30 -14.84
CA ASP A 72 9.06 6.67 -14.99
C ASP A 72 7.59 6.81 -14.54
N GLY A 73 7.32 7.79 -13.66
CA GLY A 73 5.98 8.03 -13.13
C GLY A 73 5.58 7.05 -12.02
N VAL A 74 4.34 7.18 -11.55
CA VAL A 74 3.76 6.23 -10.57
C VAL A 74 3.18 5.02 -11.29
N PRO A 75 3.22 3.82 -10.68
CA PRO A 75 2.66 2.59 -11.27
C PRO A 75 1.17 2.67 -11.62
#